data_AF-A0A2H9PZT0-F1
#
_entry.id   AF-A0A2H9PZT0-F1
#
_cell.length_a   1.000
_cell.length_b   1.000
_cell.length_c   1.000
_cell.angle_alpha   90.00
_cell.angle_beta   90.00
_cell.angle_gamma   90.00
#
_symmetry.space_group_name_H-M   'P 1'
#
loop_
_entity.id
_entity.type
_entity.pdbx_description
1 polymer ?
#
loop_
_entity_poly.entity_id
_entity_poly.type
_entity_poly.pdbx_seq_one_letter_code
_entity_poly.pdbx_strand_id
1 'polypeptide(L)'
;MEKESVREIKNFLKPLSKIDIVKSFWIYGSSVEKIKKNEKFSLKHDIDVIIIYDDTREDFKEEELKQILLNEDFIEKESEKKNMKFHFQPLRSLSSFWRLLKKGEPWMISSIKNSMVLYDPSNLIVLIKNLLNENKIYSREEKSERLLERAKEKLKNVREKLLIEVPAELLGIVTKSLQIVLMQKDIFVSSTRDCMILIKELENYGLETKYIDFYNELVDLNRKIERGTLSEFNGKDFQKWFSKVELFVLRMETLMVKFEKSKISETLNKTYNETMKICEEILKKKFKNIPKDDYKKIELFKKEFVDKGLIDKTHYYTLNELYEYKNRKKTKKKIEEKYLKGTYLKTLELAIKDIMNKK
;
A
#
# COMPACT_ATOMS: atom_id res chain seq x y z
N MET A 1 -29.62 9.45 46.76
CA MET A 1 -28.82 8.25 47.09
C MET A 1 -27.70 8.11 46.07
N GLU A 2 -26.46 8.12 46.52
CA GLU A 2 -25.29 7.92 45.64
C GLU A 2 -25.21 6.45 45.20
N LYS A 3 -25.09 6.20 43.90
CA LYS A 3 -25.06 4.84 43.32
C LYS A 3 -23.83 4.08 43.81
N GLU A 4 -23.96 2.78 44.03
CA GLU A 4 -22.88 1.90 44.55
C GLU A 4 -21.59 1.99 43.73
N SER A 5 -21.70 1.96 42.39
CA SER A 5 -20.54 2.09 41.49
C SER A 5 -19.82 3.43 41.61
N VAL A 6 -20.53 4.52 41.93
CA VAL A 6 -19.92 5.85 42.13
C VAL A 6 -19.12 5.87 43.43
N ARG A 7 -19.66 5.26 44.48
CA ARG A 7 -18.95 5.14 45.76
C ARG A 7 -17.66 4.34 45.62
N GLU A 8 -17.71 3.25 44.86
CA GLU A 8 -16.53 2.42 44.61
C GLU A 8 -15.44 3.18 43.84
N ILE A 9 -15.81 3.89 42.77
CA ILE A 9 -14.88 4.75 42.02
C ILE A 9 -14.28 5.83 42.93
N LYS A 10 -15.11 6.50 43.74
CA LYS A 10 -14.63 7.51 44.69
C LYS A 10 -13.66 6.93 45.72
N ASN A 11 -13.89 5.71 46.19
CA ASN A 11 -13.00 5.06 47.14
C ASN A 11 -11.62 4.80 46.54
N PHE A 12 -11.54 4.36 45.28
CA PHE A 12 -10.27 4.19 44.58
C PHE A 12 -9.53 5.50 44.38
N LEU A 13 -10.23 6.57 44.00
CA LEU A 13 -9.62 7.87 43.70
C LEU A 13 -9.38 8.74 44.96
N LYS A 14 -9.88 8.34 46.13
CA LYS A 14 -9.73 9.06 47.41
C LYS A 14 -8.28 9.39 47.81
N PRO A 15 -7.25 8.55 47.54
CA PRO A 15 -5.87 8.91 47.82
C PRO A 15 -5.42 10.18 47.09
N LEU A 16 -5.87 10.39 45.85
CA LEU A 16 -5.51 11.57 45.04
C LEU A 16 -6.01 12.87 45.66
N SER A 17 -7.16 12.85 46.34
CA SER A 17 -7.71 14.05 47.00
C SER A 17 -6.94 14.47 48.25
N LYS A 18 -5.98 13.67 48.72
CA LYS A 18 -5.13 13.98 49.87
C LYS A 18 -3.83 14.69 49.46
N ILE A 19 -3.52 14.72 48.16
CA ILE A 19 -2.34 15.38 47.64
C ILE A 19 -2.69 16.86 47.43
N ASP A 20 -1.97 17.75 48.11
CA ASP A 20 -2.34 19.17 48.23
C ASP A 20 -2.36 19.92 46.89
N ILE A 21 -1.47 19.53 45.97
CA ILE A 21 -1.41 20.13 44.64
C ILE A 21 -2.60 19.74 43.74
N VAL A 22 -3.30 18.63 44.03
CA VAL A 22 -4.44 18.18 43.23
C VAL A 22 -5.63 19.11 43.48
N LYS A 23 -6.05 19.85 42.45
CA LYS A 23 -7.16 20.80 42.56
C LYS A 23 -8.50 20.18 42.23
N SER A 24 -8.55 19.29 41.24
CA SER A 24 -9.79 18.62 40.89
C SER A 24 -9.53 17.36 40.08
N PHE A 25 -10.46 16.43 40.15
CA PHE A 25 -10.53 15.31 39.23
C PHE A 25 -11.97 14.89 38.95
N TRP A 26 -12.18 14.39 37.74
CA TRP A 26 -13.48 13.93 37.29
C TRP A 26 -13.33 12.79 36.31
N ILE A 27 -14.42 12.04 36.15
CA ILE A 27 -14.55 11.04 35.09
C ILE A 27 -15.41 11.58 33.97
N TYR A 28 -15.18 11.12 32.74
CA TYR A 28 -15.96 11.54 31.58
C TYR A 28 -16.13 10.41 30.56
N GLY A 29 -16.84 10.67 29.48
CA GLY A 29 -17.04 9.71 28.39
C GLY A 29 -18.05 8.62 28.70
N SER A 30 -17.83 7.44 28.12
CA SER A 30 -18.81 6.34 28.14
C SER A 30 -19.09 5.81 29.55
N SER A 31 -18.11 5.89 30.45
CA SER A 31 -18.23 5.49 31.85
C SER A 31 -19.34 6.25 32.60
N VAL A 32 -19.48 7.55 32.34
CA VAL A 32 -20.51 8.40 32.94
C VAL A 32 -21.92 8.03 32.46
N GLU A 33 -22.07 7.70 31.18
CA GLU A 33 -23.36 7.26 30.64
C GLU A 33 -23.81 5.93 31.24
N LYS A 34 -22.89 4.99 31.42
CA LYS A 34 -23.16 3.70 32.05
C LYS A 34 -23.59 3.83 33.50
N ILE A 35 -22.92 4.70 34.25
CA ILE A 35 -23.35 5.04 35.62
C ILE A 35 -24.76 5.61 35.61
N LYS A 36 -25.11 6.48 34.66
CA LYS A 36 -26.49 7.00 34.53
C LYS A 36 -27.50 5.88 34.24
N LYS A 37 -27.14 4.91 33.40
CA LYS A 37 -27.96 3.74 33.00
C LYS A 37 -27.98 2.57 34.01
N ASN A 38 -27.24 2.64 35.12
CA ASN A 38 -27.08 1.55 36.11
C ASN A 38 -26.43 0.28 35.54
N GLU A 39 -25.55 0.40 34.56
CA GLU A 39 -24.81 -0.75 34.02
C GLU A 39 -23.62 -1.12 34.93
N LYS A 40 -23.31 -2.43 35.02
CA LYS A 40 -22.10 -2.90 35.71
C LYS A 40 -20.86 -2.64 34.85
N PHE A 41 -19.77 -2.24 35.51
CA PHE A 41 -18.46 -2.11 34.86
C PHE A 41 -17.85 -3.49 34.58
N SER A 42 -17.03 -3.56 33.54
CA SER A 42 -16.19 -4.71 33.23
C SER A 42 -14.86 -4.22 32.66
N LEU A 43 -13.83 -5.07 32.67
CA LEU A 43 -12.51 -4.75 32.11
C LEU A 43 -12.51 -4.39 30.62
N LYS A 44 -13.63 -4.59 29.90
CA LYS A 44 -13.79 -4.16 28.50
C LYS A 44 -14.09 -2.66 28.36
N HIS A 45 -14.29 -1.95 29.47
CA HIS A 45 -14.70 -0.55 29.47
C HIS A 45 -13.76 0.28 30.31
N ASP A 46 -13.22 1.32 29.68
CA ASP A 46 -12.30 2.25 30.32
C ASP A 46 -13.09 3.32 31.10
N ILE A 47 -12.61 3.62 32.31
CA ILE A 47 -13.04 4.74 33.12
C ILE A 47 -12.02 5.85 32.93
N ASP A 48 -12.30 6.75 31.99
CA ASP A 48 -11.45 7.89 31.69
C ASP A 48 -11.44 8.89 32.85
N VAL A 49 -10.26 9.15 33.43
CA VAL A 49 -10.06 10.09 34.53
C VAL A 49 -9.19 11.26 34.06
N ILE A 50 -9.60 12.49 34.39
CA ILE A 50 -8.75 13.68 34.26
C ILE A 50 -8.41 14.18 35.65
N ILE A 51 -7.15 14.50 35.86
CA ILE A 51 -6.63 15.15 37.06
C ILE A 51 -6.05 16.51 36.69
N ILE A 52 -6.46 17.55 37.42
CA ILE A 52 -5.84 18.87 37.38
C ILE A 52 -5.03 19.08 38.65
N TYR A 53 -3.79 19.52 38.47
CA TYR A 53 -2.92 19.97 39.55
C TYR A 53 -2.54 21.45 39.37
N ASP A 54 -2.19 22.12 40.46
CA ASP A 54 -1.83 23.54 40.49
C ASP A 54 -0.34 23.77 40.27
N ASP A 55 0.01 24.19 39.06
CA ASP A 55 1.38 24.59 38.68
C ASP A 55 1.68 26.06 38.96
N THR A 56 0.77 26.80 39.60
CA THR A 56 0.92 28.24 39.84
C THR A 56 1.38 28.59 41.25
N ARG A 57 1.56 27.58 42.10
CA ARG A 57 2.03 27.74 43.48
C ARG A 57 3.51 28.09 43.53
N GLU A 58 3.87 29.02 44.41
CA GLU A 58 5.27 29.38 44.67
C GLU A 58 6.07 28.23 45.31
N ASP A 59 5.42 27.36 46.08
CA ASP A 59 6.01 26.23 46.78
C ASP A 59 5.85 24.89 46.05
N PHE A 60 5.57 24.92 44.74
CA PHE A 60 5.43 23.74 43.90
C PHE A 60 6.65 22.82 43.96
N LYS A 61 6.44 21.52 44.25
CA LYS A 61 7.50 20.50 44.27
C LYS A 61 7.21 19.41 43.25
N GLU A 62 8.21 19.07 42.44
CA GLU A 62 8.10 17.98 41.46
C GLU A 62 7.81 16.62 42.12
N GLU A 63 8.21 16.43 43.37
CA GLU A 63 7.91 15.23 44.16
C GLU A 63 6.40 14.98 44.30
N GLU A 64 5.58 16.03 44.37
CA GLU A 64 4.13 15.89 44.48
C GLU A 64 3.52 15.36 43.17
N LEU A 65 4.11 15.69 42.01
CA LEU A 65 3.71 15.09 40.72
C LEU A 65 4.05 13.61 40.68
N LYS A 66 5.23 13.22 41.16
CA LYS A 66 5.62 11.81 41.28
C LYS A 66 4.65 11.06 42.18
N GLN A 67 4.18 11.66 43.26
CA GLN A 67 3.16 11.06 44.11
C GLN A 67 1.84 10.85 43.38
N ILE A 68 1.39 11.78 42.55
CA ILE A 68 0.18 11.60 41.73
C ILE A 68 0.34 10.40 40.79
N LEU A 69 1.42 10.37 40.01
CA LEU A 69 1.69 9.28 39.05
C LEU A 69 1.78 7.91 39.74
N LEU A 70 2.43 7.83 40.90
CA LEU A 70 2.49 6.59 41.69
C LEU A 70 1.11 6.15 42.19
N ASN A 71 0.23 7.09 42.54
CA ASN A 71 -1.15 6.77 42.91
C ASN A 71 -1.97 6.33 41.69
N GLU A 72 -1.78 6.93 40.51
CA GLU A 72 -2.41 6.47 39.27
C GLU A 72 -2.07 5.00 38.99
N ASP A 73 -0.77 4.66 38.99
CA ASP A 73 -0.27 3.29 38.78
C ASP A 73 -0.85 2.29 39.81
N PHE A 74 -0.93 2.71 41.08
CA PHE A 74 -1.49 1.88 42.15
C PHE A 74 -2.99 1.66 41.95
N ILE A 75 -3.73 2.71 41.59
CA ILE A 75 -5.16 2.66 41.38
C ILE A 75 -5.51 1.76 40.19
N GLU A 76 -4.81 1.88 39.07
CA GLU A 76 -5.03 1.00 37.90
C GLU A 76 -4.85 -0.47 38.28
N LYS A 77 -3.77 -0.82 39.00
CA LYS A 77 -3.50 -2.21 39.42
C LYS A 77 -4.52 -2.76 40.41
N GLU A 78 -4.92 -1.97 41.41
CA GLU A 78 -5.88 -2.43 42.42
C GLU A 78 -7.31 -2.47 41.88
N SER A 79 -7.67 -1.59 40.94
CA SER A 79 -9.01 -1.58 40.35
C SER A 79 -9.26 -2.78 39.45
N GLU A 80 -8.24 -3.27 38.74
CA GLU A 80 -8.33 -4.46 37.89
C GLU A 80 -8.76 -5.70 38.67
N LYS A 81 -8.28 -5.85 39.92
CA LYS A 81 -8.70 -6.92 40.83
C LYS A 81 -10.21 -6.89 41.13
N LYS A 82 -10.84 -5.72 40.98
CA LYS A 82 -12.28 -5.50 41.11
C LYS A 82 -13.00 -5.36 39.77
N ASN A 83 -12.38 -5.81 38.68
CA ASN A 83 -12.96 -5.81 37.34
C ASN A 83 -13.30 -4.39 36.82
N MET A 84 -12.57 -3.37 37.29
CA MET A 84 -12.65 -1.99 36.82
C MET A 84 -11.33 -1.58 36.17
N LYS A 85 -11.40 -0.92 35.02
CA LYS A 85 -10.22 -0.43 34.29
C LYS A 85 -10.22 1.09 34.27
N PHE A 86 -9.37 1.71 35.06
CA PHE A 86 -9.12 3.15 34.97
C PHE A 86 -8.19 3.43 33.79
N HIS A 87 -8.44 4.56 33.12
CA HIS A 87 -7.54 5.10 32.11
C HIS A 87 -7.27 6.57 32.44
N PHE A 88 -6.11 6.83 33.03
CA PHE A 88 -5.72 8.19 33.36
C PHE A 88 -5.28 8.95 32.11
N GLN A 89 -5.94 10.07 31.84
CA GLN A 89 -5.51 11.00 30.80
C GLN A 89 -4.23 11.71 31.26
N PRO A 90 -3.34 12.12 30.33
CA PRO A 90 -2.08 12.72 30.73
C PRO A 90 -2.31 13.94 31.63
N LEU A 91 -1.62 13.98 32.78
CA LEU A 91 -1.78 14.99 33.81
C LEU A 91 -1.84 16.41 33.23
N ARG A 92 -2.74 17.23 33.78
CA ARG A 92 -2.98 18.60 33.31
C ARG A 92 -2.64 19.59 34.40
N SER A 93 -1.71 20.47 34.09
CA SER A 93 -1.46 21.65 34.90
C SER A 93 -2.63 22.63 34.79
N LEU A 94 -2.89 23.38 35.86
CA LEU A 94 -3.97 24.37 35.91
C LEU A 94 -3.80 25.43 34.81
N SER A 95 -2.57 25.89 34.58
CA SER A 95 -2.26 26.83 33.49
C SER A 95 -2.56 26.25 32.10
N SER A 96 -2.18 24.98 31.86
CA SER A 96 -2.46 24.31 30.59
C SER A 96 -3.97 24.09 30.39
N PHE A 97 -4.68 23.71 31.45
CA PHE A 97 -6.14 23.58 31.45
C PHE A 97 -6.83 24.89 31.02
N TRP A 98 -6.47 26.02 31.64
CA TRP A 98 -7.02 27.33 31.29
C TRP A 98 -6.77 27.70 29.83
N ARG A 99 -5.55 27.42 29.33
CA ARG A 99 -5.20 27.65 27.92
C ARG A 99 -6.07 26.83 26.97
N LEU A 100 -6.31 25.55 27.27
CA LEU A 100 -7.13 24.65 26.44
C LEU A 100 -8.61 25.06 26.49
N LEU A 101 -9.11 25.46 27.67
CA LEU A 101 -10.47 25.97 27.85
C LEU A 101 -10.69 27.27 27.07
N LYS A 102 -9.77 28.24 27.18
CA LYS A 102 -9.79 29.50 26.41
C LYS A 102 -9.74 29.26 24.89
N LYS A 103 -8.99 28.25 24.45
CA LYS A 103 -8.95 27.85 23.03
C LYS A 103 -10.22 27.12 22.57
N GLY A 104 -11.07 26.66 23.49
CA GLY A 104 -12.24 25.87 23.15
C GLY A 104 -11.89 24.52 22.54
N GLU A 105 -10.83 23.88 23.02
CA GLU A 105 -10.42 22.56 22.53
C GLU A 105 -11.59 21.55 22.66
N PRO A 106 -12.05 20.92 21.56
CA PRO A 106 -13.31 20.17 21.56
C PRO A 106 -13.36 19.06 22.62
N TRP A 107 -12.25 18.34 22.81
CA TRP A 107 -12.16 17.26 23.77
C TRP A 107 -12.23 17.77 25.22
N MET A 108 -11.59 18.90 25.52
CA MET A 108 -11.60 19.52 26.86
C MET A 108 -13.02 19.97 27.21
N ILE A 109 -13.68 20.68 26.28
CA ILE A 109 -15.07 21.13 26.45
C ILE A 109 -16.01 19.95 26.66
N SER A 110 -15.89 18.90 25.84
CA SER A 110 -16.70 17.68 25.98
C SER A 110 -16.46 16.98 27.31
N SER A 111 -15.20 16.86 27.73
CA SER A 111 -14.83 16.19 28.97
C SER A 111 -15.46 16.83 30.20
N ILE A 112 -15.51 18.17 30.27
CA ILE A 112 -16.11 18.91 31.38
C ILE A 112 -17.64 18.86 31.28
N LYS A 113 -18.21 19.11 30.09
CA LYS A 113 -19.67 19.15 29.88
C LYS A 113 -20.35 17.84 30.28
N ASN A 114 -19.73 16.72 29.88
CA ASN A 114 -20.23 15.37 30.13
C ASN A 114 -19.57 14.68 31.33
N SER A 115 -18.88 15.42 32.18
CA SER A 115 -18.18 14.88 33.35
C SER A 115 -19.12 14.37 34.44
N MET A 116 -18.62 13.50 35.30
CA MET A 116 -19.03 13.37 36.69
C MET A 116 -17.87 13.84 37.56
N VAL A 117 -18.03 15.01 38.17
CA VAL A 117 -17.02 15.61 39.04
C VAL A 117 -16.98 14.85 40.35
N LEU A 118 -15.81 14.32 40.71
CA LEU A 118 -15.65 13.46 41.88
C LEU A 118 -14.95 14.19 43.02
N TYR A 119 -14.06 15.13 42.69
CA TYR A 119 -13.38 16.01 43.63
C TYR A 119 -13.17 17.39 43.01
N ASP A 120 -13.70 18.42 43.67
CA ASP A 120 -13.61 19.82 43.27
C ASP A 120 -13.91 20.71 44.49
N PRO A 121 -12.98 20.82 45.46
CA PRO A 121 -13.20 21.52 46.73
C PRO A 121 -13.48 23.03 46.53
N SER A 122 -12.94 23.64 45.47
CA SER A 122 -13.19 25.05 45.13
C SER A 122 -14.44 25.27 44.29
N ASN A 123 -15.12 24.18 43.88
CA ASN A 123 -16.30 24.19 43.02
C ASN A 123 -16.05 24.86 41.64
N LEU A 124 -14.78 24.93 41.22
CA LEU A 124 -14.35 25.61 40.00
C LEU A 124 -14.80 24.84 38.75
N ILE A 125 -14.63 23.52 38.73
CA ILE A 125 -14.98 22.69 37.59
C ILE A 125 -16.49 22.60 37.44
N VAL A 126 -17.23 22.50 38.54
CA VAL A 126 -18.69 22.53 38.54
C VAL A 126 -19.20 23.87 37.98
N LEU A 127 -18.61 25.00 38.41
CA LEU A 127 -18.96 26.32 37.87
C LEU A 127 -18.71 26.39 36.35
N ILE A 128 -17.52 25.98 35.91
CA ILE A 128 -17.16 25.96 34.48
C ILE A 128 -18.13 25.07 33.69
N LYS A 129 -18.46 23.89 34.22
CA LYS A 129 -19.43 22.98 33.61
C LYS A 129 -20.80 23.63 33.42
N ASN A 130 -21.30 24.34 34.43
CA ASN A 130 -22.57 25.05 34.35
C ASN A 130 -22.52 26.16 33.28
N LEU A 131 -21.44 26.93 33.27
CA LEU A 131 -21.24 27.98 32.27
C LEU A 131 -21.09 27.42 30.85
N LEU A 132 -20.48 26.24 30.68
CA LEU A 132 -20.42 25.54 29.38
C LEU A 132 -21.78 24.99 28.94
N ASN A 133 -22.63 24.56 29.88
CA ASN A 133 -24.00 24.14 29.60
C ASN A 133 -24.87 25.33 29.15
N GLU A 134 -24.65 26.49 29.74
CA GLU A 134 -25.29 27.76 29.37
C GLU A 134 -24.64 28.43 28.15
N ASN A 135 -23.55 27.85 27.61
CA ASN A 135 -22.75 28.40 26.51
C ASN A 135 -22.15 29.79 26.77
N LYS A 136 -21.80 30.11 28.02
CA LYS A 136 -21.27 31.42 28.46
C LYS A 136 -19.74 31.53 28.48
N ILE A 137 -19.01 30.41 28.59
CA ILE A 137 -17.53 30.40 28.63
C ILE A 137 -16.89 30.42 27.24
N TYR A 138 -17.66 30.11 26.19
CA TYR A 138 -17.13 29.96 24.85
C TYR A 138 -17.94 30.78 23.84
N SER A 139 -17.28 31.72 23.17
CA SER A 139 -17.87 32.52 22.10
C SER A 139 -18.23 31.58 20.93
N ARG A 140 -19.52 31.37 20.73
CA ARG A 140 -20.07 30.61 19.58
C ARG A 140 -19.47 31.11 18.26
N GLU A 141 -19.27 32.42 18.18
CA GLU A 141 -18.69 33.15 17.04
C GLU A 141 -17.27 32.67 16.76
N GLU A 142 -16.37 32.70 17.76
CA GLU A 142 -14.97 32.30 17.59
C GLU A 142 -14.82 30.80 17.26
N LYS A 143 -15.72 29.94 17.76
CA LYS A 143 -15.79 28.53 17.31
C LYS A 143 -16.14 28.44 15.84
N SER A 144 -17.18 29.15 15.44
CA SER A 144 -17.71 29.09 14.08
C SER A 144 -16.69 29.60 13.07
N GLU A 145 -15.98 30.68 13.42
CA GLU A 145 -14.88 31.23 12.65
C GLU A 145 -13.73 30.24 12.50
N ARG A 146 -13.26 29.64 13.60
CA ARG A 146 -12.18 28.63 13.56
C ARG A 146 -12.57 27.37 12.78
N LEU A 147 -13.83 26.92 12.90
CA LEU A 147 -14.32 25.78 12.12
C LEU A 147 -14.38 26.11 10.63
N LEU A 148 -14.84 27.31 10.28
CA LEU A 148 -14.87 27.79 8.90
C LEU A 148 -13.46 27.95 8.32
N GLU A 149 -12.52 28.48 9.09
CA GLU A 149 -11.11 28.62 8.72
C GLU A 149 -10.49 27.24 8.44
N ARG A 150 -10.67 26.26 9.33
CA ARG A 150 -10.23 24.87 9.11
C ARG A 150 -10.89 24.23 7.89
N ALA A 151 -12.16 24.52 7.62
CA ALA A 151 -12.84 24.01 6.43
C ALA A 151 -12.24 24.61 5.15
N LYS A 152 -11.92 25.91 5.14
CA LYS A 152 -11.23 26.59 4.04
C LYS A 152 -9.83 26.03 3.82
N GLU A 153 -9.07 25.79 4.89
CA GLU A 153 -7.75 25.16 4.84
C GLU A 153 -7.82 23.76 4.22
N LYS A 154 -8.76 22.92 4.67
CA LYS A 154 -8.98 21.58 4.07
C LYS A 154 -9.33 21.67 2.59
N LEU A 155 -10.16 22.63 2.18
CA LEU A 155 -10.49 22.84 0.78
C LEU A 155 -9.25 23.25 -0.04
N LYS A 156 -8.39 24.10 0.51
CA LYS A 156 -7.12 24.49 -0.11
C LYS A 156 -6.20 23.27 -0.28
N ASN A 157 -6.07 22.44 0.76
CA ASN A 157 -5.26 21.22 0.71
C ASN A 157 -5.75 20.27 -0.39
N VAL A 158 -7.08 20.10 -0.55
CA VAL A 158 -7.63 19.28 -1.64
C VAL A 158 -7.22 19.83 -3.02
N ARG A 159 -7.25 21.16 -3.20
CA ARG A 159 -6.81 21.80 -4.46
C ARG A 159 -5.32 21.62 -4.71
N GLU A 160 -4.49 21.74 -3.67
CA GLU A 160 -3.04 21.53 -3.77
C GLU A 160 -2.73 20.07 -4.18
N LYS A 161 -3.42 19.09 -3.58
CA LYS A 161 -3.29 17.68 -3.98
C LYS A 161 -3.69 17.43 -5.43
N LEU A 162 -4.81 18.02 -5.85
CA LEU A 162 -5.30 17.88 -7.22
C LEU A 162 -4.34 18.52 -8.23
N LEU A 163 -3.69 19.63 -7.87
CA LEU A 163 -2.72 20.33 -8.70
C LEU A 163 -1.36 19.62 -8.78
N ILE A 164 -0.87 19.08 -7.67
CA ILE A 164 0.53 18.60 -7.56
C ILE A 164 0.59 17.07 -7.52
N GLU A 165 -0.07 16.45 -6.54
CA GLU A 165 0.07 15.01 -6.29
C GLU A 165 -0.54 14.18 -7.44
N VAL A 166 -1.72 14.57 -7.91
CA VAL A 166 -2.46 13.79 -8.92
C VAL A 166 -1.72 13.72 -10.27
N PRO A 167 -1.29 14.84 -10.89
CA PRO A 167 -0.55 14.78 -12.17
C PRO A 167 0.78 14.02 -12.07
N ALA A 168 1.45 14.10 -10.93
CA ALA A 168 2.69 13.39 -10.67
C ALA A 168 2.47 11.86 -10.63
N GLU A 169 1.41 11.42 -9.94
CA GLU A 169 1.04 10.00 -9.89
C GLU A 169 0.68 9.47 -11.29
N LEU A 170 -0.09 10.23 -12.06
CA LEU A 170 -0.44 9.88 -13.45
C LEU A 170 0.81 9.71 -14.32
N LEU A 171 1.78 10.62 -14.21
CA LEU A 171 3.06 10.50 -14.93
C LEU A 171 3.84 9.26 -14.46
N GLY A 172 3.86 8.99 -13.16
CA GLY A 172 4.49 7.80 -12.57
C GLY A 172 3.95 6.50 -13.14
N ILE A 173 2.62 6.38 -13.27
CA ILE A 173 1.96 5.20 -13.86
C ILE A 173 2.39 4.99 -15.32
N VAL A 174 2.30 6.06 -16.14
CA VAL A 174 2.66 5.99 -17.57
C VAL A 174 4.14 5.63 -17.73
N THR A 175 5.02 6.26 -16.96
CA THR A 175 6.47 6.02 -17.00
C THR A 175 6.79 4.56 -16.65
N LYS A 176 6.22 4.01 -15.56
CA LYS A 176 6.43 2.60 -15.17
C LYS A 176 5.95 1.63 -16.25
N SER A 177 4.76 1.88 -16.82
CA SER A 177 4.23 1.03 -17.89
C SER A 177 5.15 0.99 -19.11
N LEU A 178 5.72 2.14 -19.47
CA LEU A 178 6.69 2.26 -20.55
C LEU A 178 8.03 1.57 -20.23
N GLN A 179 8.55 1.74 -19.00
CA GLN A 179 9.77 1.07 -18.56
C GLN A 179 9.65 -0.45 -18.68
N ILE A 180 8.51 -1.03 -18.28
CA ILE A 180 8.26 -2.47 -18.40
C ILE A 180 8.33 -2.93 -19.86
N VAL A 181 7.70 -2.19 -20.79
CA VAL A 181 7.69 -2.52 -22.22
C VAL A 181 9.10 -2.42 -22.82
N LEU A 182 9.86 -1.39 -22.47
CA LEU A 182 11.25 -1.22 -22.92
C LEU A 182 12.16 -2.33 -22.39
N MET A 183 11.99 -2.74 -21.14
CA MET A 183 12.73 -3.86 -20.55
C MET A 183 12.47 -5.19 -21.27
N GLN A 184 11.29 -5.40 -21.85
CA GLN A 184 11.01 -6.58 -22.68
C GLN A 184 11.81 -6.61 -24.00
N LYS A 185 12.44 -5.49 -24.36
CA LYS A 185 13.37 -5.34 -25.48
C LYS A 185 14.81 -5.17 -25.04
N ASP A 186 15.11 -5.54 -23.79
CA ASP A 186 16.44 -5.43 -23.18
C ASP A 186 16.97 -3.97 -23.18
N ILE A 187 16.04 -2.99 -23.24
CA ILE A 187 16.33 -1.56 -23.13
C ILE A 187 16.10 -1.15 -21.68
N PHE A 188 17.18 -0.93 -20.94
CA PHE A 188 17.12 -0.50 -19.54
C PHE A 188 16.93 1.00 -19.44
N VAL A 189 15.91 1.41 -18.68
CA VAL A 189 15.57 2.80 -18.44
C VAL A 189 15.37 3.04 -16.95
N SER A 190 15.97 4.12 -16.43
CA SER A 190 15.98 4.44 -15.00
C SER A 190 15.18 5.69 -14.68
N SER A 191 15.02 6.60 -15.65
CA SER A 191 14.41 7.91 -15.44
C SER A 191 13.32 8.25 -16.46
N THR A 192 12.46 9.21 -16.09
CA THR A 192 11.47 9.85 -16.98
C THR A 192 12.15 10.44 -18.22
N ARG A 193 13.34 11.02 -18.07
CA ARG A 193 14.13 11.60 -19.17
C ARG A 193 14.59 10.51 -20.15
N ASP A 194 15.10 9.39 -19.63
CA ASP A 194 15.51 8.26 -20.49
C ASP A 194 14.31 7.76 -21.30
N CYS A 195 13.15 7.64 -20.65
CA CYS A 195 11.90 7.24 -21.27
C CYS A 195 11.46 8.19 -22.39
N MET A 196 11.62 9.52 -22.25
CA MET A 196 11.27 10.47 -23.33
C MET A 196 12.12 10.27 -24.59
N ILE A 197 13.37 9.87 -24.42
CA ILE A 197 14.31 9.64 -25.53
C ILE A 197 13.98 8.30 -26.19
N LEU A 198 13.83 7.26 -25.37
CA LEU A 198 13.76 5.87 -25.83
C LEU A 198 12.35 5.40 -26.23
N ILE A 199 11.29 6.14 -25.88
CA ILE A 199 9.93 5.80 -26.31
C ILE A 199 9.79 5.75 -27.84
N LYS A 200 10.59 6.54 -28.58
CA LYS A 200 10.59 6.52 -30.06
C LYS A 200 11.03 5.17 -30.63
N GLU A 201 11.90 4.44 -29.93
CA GLU A 201 12.31 3.10 -30.35
C GLU A 201 11.11 2.13 -30.43
N LEU A 202 10.04 2.40 -29.68
CA LEU A 202 8.83 1.59 -29.70
C LEU A 202 7.97 1.76 -30.97
N GLU A 203 8.19 2.80 -31.78
CA GLU A 203 7.53 2.95 -33.08
C GLU A 203 7.89 1.79 -34.01
N ASN A 204 9.16 1.36 -33.99
CA ASN A 204 9.66 0.20 -34.73
C ASN A 204 8.95 -1.11 -34.32
N TYR A 205 8.38 -1.12 -33.12
CA TYR A 205 7.64 -2.26 -32.57
C TYR A 205 6.12 -2.12 -32.67
N GLY A 206 5.64 -1.02 -33.27
CA GLY A 206 4.24 -0.75 -33.58
C GLY A 206 3.53 0.13 -32.56
N LEU A 207 4.24 0.87 -31.70
CA LEU A 207 3.63 1.93 -30.90
C LEU A 207 3.26 3.11 -31.79
N GLU A 208 2.03 3.59 -31.67
CA GLU A 208 1.53 4.73 -32.44
C GLU A 208 2.02 6.06 -31.85
N THR A 209 2.39 7.01 -32.72
CA THR A 209 2.93 8.33 -32.35
C THR A 209 2.03 9.09 -31.37
N LYS A 210 0.71 8.92 -31.43
CA LYS A 210 -0.24 9.54 -30.48
C LYS A 210 0.07 9.22 -29.01
N TYR A 211 0.62 8.05 -28.71
CA TYR A 211 0.99 7.66 -27.35
C TYR A 211 2.33 8.30 -26.93
N ILE A 212 3.24 8.51 -27.89
CA ILE A 212 4.49 9.23 -27.68
C ILE A 212 4.21 10.69 -27.38
N ASP A 213 3.39 11.33 -28.20
CA ASP A 213 2.97 12.72 -28.00
C ASP A 213 2.29 12.88 -26.64
N PHE A 214 1.36 11.98 -26.31
CA PHE A 214 0.69 11.98 -25.01
C PHE A 214 1.67 11.90 -23.83
N TYR A 215 2.67 11.01 -23.88
CA TYR A 215 3.66 10.91 -22.81
C TYR A 215 4.45 12.22 -22.66
N ASN A 216 4.87 12.82 -23.76
CA ASN A 216 5.58 14.11 -23.75
C ASN A 216 4.69 15.24 -23.22
N GLU A 217 3.41 15.31 -23.64
CA GLU A 217 2.44 16.28 -23.12
C GLU A 217 2.29 16.16 -21.59
N LEU A 218 2.25 14.93 -21.05
CA LEU A 218 2.11 14.68 -19.62
C LEU A 218 3.38 15.03 -18.82
N VAL A 219 4.56 14.79 -19.39
CA VAL A 219 5.83 15.25 -18.80
C VAL A 219 5.88 16.77 -18.76
N ASP A 220 5.49 17.44 -19.84
CA ASP A 220 5.49 18.90 -19.91
C ASP A 220 4.45 19.53 -18.98
N LEU A 221 3.29 18.89 -18.80
CA LEU A 221 2.32 19.28 -17.77
C LEU A 221 2.97 19.28 -16.38
N ASN A 222 3.62 18.18 -16.01
CA ASN A 222 4.26 18.05 -14.70
C ASN A 222 5.39 19.07 -14.51
N ARG A 223 6.20 19.32 -15.55
CA ARG A 223 7.22 20.38 -15.51
C ARG A 223 6.63 21.77 -15.31
N LYS A 224 5.45 22.06 -15.87
CA LYS A 224 4.77 23.34 -15.66
C LYS A 224 4.28 23.48 -14.21
N ILE A 225 3.78 22.39 -13.62
CA ILE A 225 3.36 22.34 -12.22
C ILE A 225 4.57 22.55 -11.29
N GLU A 226 5.67 21.82 -11.51
CA GLU A 226 6.92 21.94 -10.72
C GLU A 226 7.50 23.37 -10.75
N ARG A 227 7.41 24.05 -11.90
CA ARG A 227 7.86 25.44 -12.07
C ARG A 227 6.86 26.48 -11.56
N GLY A 228 5.69 26.06 -11.08
CA GLY A 228 4.61 26.95 -10.65
C GLY A 228 3.96 27.75 -11.78
N THR A 229 4.13 27.35 -13.04
CA THR A 229 3.52 28.03 -14.19
C THR A 229 2.10 27.54 -14.50
N LEU A 230 1.69 26.41 -13.93
CA LEU A 230 0.30 25.95 -13.92
C LEU A 230 -0.34 26.32 -12.57
N SER A 231 -1.34 27.20 -12.60
CA SER A 231 -2.02 27.68 -11.39
C SER A 231 -3.24 26.84 -10.98
N GLU A 232 -3.79 26.06 -11.90
CA GLU A 232 -5.01 25.28 -11.65
C GLU A 232 -5.00 23.95 -12.43
N PHE A 233 -5.48 22.89 -11.77
CA PHE A 233 -5.80 21.60 -12.34
C PHE A 233 -7.13 21.17 -11.73
N ASN A 234 -8.19 21.11 -12.54
CA ASN A 234 -9.54 20.89 -12.04
C ASN A 234 -10.01 19.44 -12.29
N GLY A 235 -11.21 19.11 -11.82
CA GLY A 235 -11.78 17.77 -12.00
C GLY A 235 -11.99 17.36 -13.47
N LYS A 236 -12.23 18.32 -14.38
CA LYS A 236 -12.33 18.02 -15.82
C LYS A 236 -10.98 17.68 -16.41
N ASP A 237 -9.92 18.38 -15.99
CA ASP A 237 -8.55 18.06 -16.39
C ASP A 237 -8.17 16.68 -15.89
N PHE A 238 -8.46 16.37 -14.61
CA PHE A 238 -8.25 15.04 -14.06
C PHE A 238 -8.91 13.96 -14.91
N GLN A 239 -10.21 14.08 -15.20
CA GLN A 239 -10.92 13.08 -15.99
C GLN A 239 -10.31 12.90 -17.39
N LYS A 240 -9.94 14.02 -18.05
CA LYS A 240 -9.31 14.01 -19.37
C LYS A 240 -7.98 13.24 -19.34
N TRP A 241 -7.10 13.55 -18.37
CA TRP A 241 -5.79 12.92 -18.27
C TRP A 241 -5.89 11.47 -17.84
N PHE A 242 -6.72 11.17 -16.85
CA PHE A 242 -6.96 9.82 -16.35
C PHE A 242 -7.38 8.86 -17.48
N SER A 243 -8.38 9.24 -18.28
CA SER A 243 -8.83 8.39 -19.38
C SER A 243 -7.76 8.17 -20.47
N LYS A 244 -6.89 9.15 -20.73
CA LYS A 244 -5.74 8.95 -21.64
C LYS A 244 -4.70 8.00 -21.03
N VAL A 245 -4.45 8.08 -19.71
CA VAL A 245 -3.56 7.16 -18.99
C VAL A 245 -4.07 5.72 -19.09
N GLU A 246 -5.36 5.48 -18.86
CA GLU A 246 -5.97 4.15 -19.00
C GLU A 246 -5.73 3.54 -20.39
N LEU A 247 -5.98 4.34 -21.44
CA LEU A 247 -5.73 3.90 -22.82
C LEU A 247 -4.25 3.62 -23.10
N PHE A 248 -3.34 4.43 -22.55
CA PHE A 248 -1.91 4.21 -22.69
C PHE A 248 -1.48 2.90 -22.02
N VAL A 249 -1.92 2.64 -20.79
CA VAL A 249 -1.59 1.41 -20.05
C VAL A 249 -2.09 0.17 -20.81
N LEU A 250 -3.35 0.17 -21.25
CA LEU A 250 -3.91 -0.91 -22.07
C LEU A 250 -3.12 -1.14 -23.36
N ARG A 251 -2.59 -0.07 -23.95
CA ARG A 251 -1.74 -0.19 -25.13
C ARG A 251 -0.41 -0.84 -24.80
N MET A 252 0.24 -0.44 -23.71
CA MET A 252 1.49 -1.05 -23.24
C MET A 252 1.32 -2.55 -22.98
N GLU A 253 0.23 -2.95 -22.32
CA GLU A 253 -0.10 -4.37 -22.09
C GLU A 253 -0.22 -5.14 -23.42
N THR A 254 -0.89 -4.55 -24.42
CA THR A 254 -1.02 -5.17 -25.73
C THR A 254 0.35 -5.36 -26.42
N LEU A 255 1.26 -4.40 -26.27
CA LEU A 255 2.63 -4.51 -26.79
C LEU A 255 3.43 -5.59 -26.03
N MET A 256 3.29 -5.68 -24.71
CA MET A 256 3.94 -6.74 -23.92
C MET A 256 3.54 -8.13 -24.40
N VAL A 257 2.23 -8.38 -24.56
CA VAL A 257 1.72 -9.68 -25.05
C VAL A 257 2.26 -9.99 -26.45
N LYS A 258 2.39 -8.97 -27.31
CA LYS A 258 2.98 -9.13 -28.65
C LYS A 258 4.46 -9.53 -28.54
N PHE A 259 5.22 -8.93 -27.63
CA PHE A 259 6.64 -9.21 -27.45
C PHE A 259 6.89 -10.59 -26.88
N GLU A 260 6.11 -11.01 -25.88
CA GLU A 260 6.16 -12.36 -25.33
C GLU A 260 5.91 -13.42 -26.40
N LYS A 261 4.87 -13.22 -27.23
CA LYS A 261 4.57 -14.12 -28.36
C LYS A 261 5.73 -14.19 -29.37
N SER A 262 6.35 -13.06 -29.70
CA SER A 262 7.51 -13.02 -30.61
C SER A 262 8.68 -13.80 -30.01
N LYS A 263 9.01 -13.55 -28.75
CA LYS A 263 10.14 -14.19 -28.04
C LYS A 263 9.96 -15.71 -27.94
N ILE A 264 8.74 -16.16 -27.64
CA ILE A 264 8.38 -17.59 -27.63
C ILE A 264 8.57 -18.19 -29.03
N SER A 265 8.06 -17.51 -30.08
CA SER A 265 8.19 -17.99 -31.45
C SER A 265 9.65 -18.07 -31.91
N GLU A 266 10.46 -17.07 -31.60
CA GLU A 266 11.90 -17.04 -31.91
C GLU A 266 12.64 -18.17 -31.19
N THR A 267 12.35 -18.38 -29.90
CA THR A 267 12.94 -19.47 -29.09
C THR A 267 12.59 -20.84 -29.66
N LEU A 268 11.33 -21.05 -30.06
CA LEU A 268 10.89 -22.32 -30.66
C LEU A 268 11.54 -22.56 -32.02
N ASN A 269 11.63 -21.53 -32.87
CA ASN A 269 12.31 -21.62 -34.16
C ASN A 269 13.79 -21.96 -34.01
N LYS A 270 14.47 -21.31 -33.05
CA LYS A 270 15.87 -21.61 -32.73
C LYS A 270 16.04 -23.06 -32.25
N THR A 271 15.20 -23.49 -31.31
CA THR A 271 15.21 -24.86 -30.76
C THR A 271 14.97 -25.89 -31.86
N TYR A 272 13.99 -25.68 -32.74
CA TYR A 272 13.76 -26.55 -33.90
C TYR A 272 15.00 -26.64 -34.79
N ASN A 273 15.57 -25.50 -35.18
CA ASN A 273 16.70 -25.48 -36.10
C ASN A 273 17.94 -26.18 -35.52
N GLU A 274 18.20 -26.01 -34.21
CA GLU A 274 19.29 -26.69 -33.51
C GLU A 274 19.02 -28.20 -33.39
N THR A 275 17.79 -28.60 -33.06
CA THR A 275 17.38 -30.01 -32.99
C THR A 275 17.55 -30.70 -34.35
N MET A 276 17.15 -30.05 -35.45
CA MET A 276 17.30 -30.59 -36.80
C MET A 276 18.77 -30.74 -37.20
N LYS A 277 19.63 -29.78 -36.85
CA LYS A 277 21.09 -29.88 -37.08
C LYS A 277 21.68 -31.11 -36.37
N ILE A 278 21.35 -31.29 -35.10
CA ILE A 278 21.77 -32.44 -34.30
C ILE A 278 21.32 -33.76 -34.96
N CYS A 279 20.06 -33.84 -35.41
CA CYS A 279 19.53 -35.02 -36.10
C CYS A 279 20.24 -35.27 -37.45
N GLU A 280 20.55 -34.22 -38.20
CA GLU A 280 21.29 -34.34 -39.45
C GLU A 280 22.71 -34.84 -39.24
N GLU A 281 23.41 -34.38 -38.20
CA GLU A 281 24.80 -34.79 -37.91
C GLU A 281 24.92 -36.30 -37.67
N ILE A 282 24.03 -36.87 -36.85
CA ILE A 282 24.04 -38.32 -36.61
C ILE A 282 23.63 -39.11 -37.86
N LEU A 283 22.69 -38.59 -38.66
CA LEU A 283 22.30 -39.21 -39.92
C LEU A 283 23.46 -39.20 -40.94
N LYS A 284 24.26 -38.12 -41.01
CA LYS A 284 25.42 -38.00 -41.93
C LYS A 284 26.50 -39.03 -41.64
N LYS A 285 26.66 -39.41 -40.37
CA LYS A 285 27.60 -40.47 -39.99
C LYS A 285 27.18 -41.87 -40.49
N LYS A 286 25.89 -42.08 -40.79
CA LYS A 286 25.36 -43.38 -41.20
C LYS A 286 25.00 -43.45 -42.70
N PHE A 287 24.64 -42.32 -43.30
CA PHE A 287 24.19 -42.22 -44.68
C PHE A 287 24.96 -41.14 -45.44
N LYS A 288 25.45 -41.48 -46.64
CA LYS A 288 26.11 -40.51 -47.53
C LYS A 288 25.14 -39.48 -48.12
N ASN A 289 23.89 -39.86 -48.37
CA ASN A 289 22.84 -38.99 -48.90
C ASN A 289 21.65 -38.95 -47.93
N ILE A 290 21.31 -37.75 -47.46
CA ILE A 290 20.17 -37.50 -46.56
C ILE A 290 19.08 -36.76 -47.32
N PRO A 291 17.79 -37.06 -47.09
CA PRO A 291 16.69 -36.28 -47.67
C PRO A 291 16.83 -34.78 -47.38
N LYS A 292 16.52 -33.93 -48.35
CA LYS A 292 16.48 -32.46 -48.14
C LYS A 292 15.26 -32.02 -47.32
N ASP A 293 14.16 -32.74 -47.46
CA ASP A 293 12.90 -32.47 -46.79
C ASP A 293 12.96 -32.83 -45.29
N ASP A 294 12.58 -31.89 -44.44
CA ASP A 294 12.67 -32.03 -42.98
C ASP A 294 11.77 -33.15 -42.44
N TYR A 295 10.59 -33.35 -43.00
CA TYR A 295 9.70 -34.45 -42.58
C TYR A 295 10.34 -35.81 -42.87
N LYS A 296 10.89 -35.99 -44.07
CA LYS A 296 11.62 -37.21 -44.43
C LYS A 296 12.85 -37.45 -43.55
N LYS A 297 13.55 -36.40 -43.10
CA LYS A 297 14.66 -36.53 -42.13
C LYS A 297 14.17 -37.05 -40.79
N ILE A 298 13.06 -36.50 -40.29
CA ILE A 298 12.45 -36.89 -39.01
C ILE A 298 12.02 -38.38 -39.06
N GLU A 299 11.38 -38.81 -40.14
CA GLU A 299 10.99 -40.21 -40.32
C GLU A 299 12.20 -41.15 -40.45
N LEU A 300 13.25 -40.74 -41.15
CA LEU A 300 14.49 -41.52 -41.23
C LEU A 300 15.18 -41.63 -39.84
N PHE A 301 15.20 -40.54 -39.08
CA PHE A 301 15.73 -40.53 -37.72
C PHE A 301 14.96 -41.49 -36.80
N LYS A 302 13.62 -41.47 -36.87
CA LYS A 302 12.76 -42.40 -36.13
C LYS A 302 13.10 -43.85 -36.44
N LYS A 303 13.09 -44.23 -37.72
CA LYS A 303 13.36 -45.60 -38.18
C LYS A 303 14.73 -46.12 -37.73
N GLU A 304 15.72 -45.25 -37.71
CA GLU A 304 17.12 -45.66 -37.52
C GLU A 304 17.62 -45.60 -36.08
N PHE A 305 17.03 -44.76 -35.24
CA PHE A 305 17.48 -44.57 -33.87
C PHE A 305 16.38 -44.86 -32.85
N VAL A 306 15.13 -44.49 -33.13
CA VAL A 306 14.03 -44.63 -32.17
C VAL A 306 13.42 -46.03 -32.24
N ASP A 307 13.06 -46.50 -33.43
CA ASP A 307 12.46 -47.83 -33.63
C ASP A 307 13.44 -48.97 -33.30
N LYS A 308 14.75 -48.70 -33.38
CA LYS A 308 15.82 -49.62 -32.97
C LYS A 308 16.12 -49.56 -31.47
N GLY A 309 15.39 -48.75 -30.70
CA GLY A 309 15.55 -48.61 -29.26
C GLY A 309 16.84 -47.90 -28.82
N LEU A 310 17.54 -47.22 -29.72
CA LEU A 310 18.78 -46.50 -29.41
C LEU A 310 18.50 -45.13 -28.79
N ILE A 311 17.38 -44.49 -29.15
CA ILE A 311 16.90 -43.22 -28.61
C ILE A 311 15.47 -43.40 -28.10
N ASP A 312 15.18 -42.79 -26.96
CA ASP A 312 13.84 -42.83 -26.37
C ASP A 312 12.77 -42.19 -27.27
N LYS A 313 11.56 -42.78 -27.27
CA LYS A 313 10.44 -42.33 -28.13
C LYS A 313 10.02 -40.89 -27.85
N THR A 314 10.23 -40.38 -26.65
CA THR A 314 9.93 -38.98 -26.28
C THR A 314 10.66 -37.96 -27.17
N HIS A 315 11.88 -38.25 -27.63
CA HIS A 315 12.60 -37.37 -28.54
C HIS A 315 11.90 -37.25 -29.90
N TYR A 316 11.36 -38.35 -30.45
CA TYR A 316 10.59 -38.31 -31.69
C TYR A 316 9.30 -37.50 -31.54
N TYR A 317 8.55 -37.70 -30.46
CA TYR A 317 7.33 -36.94 -30.21
C TYR A 317 7.63 -35.43 -30.11
N THR A 318 8.69 -35.07 -29.37
CA THR A 318 9.10 -33.67 -29.21
C THR A 318 9.54 -33.04 -30.53
N LEU A 319 10.32 -33.78 -31.34
CA LEU A 319 10.77 -33.35 -32.66
C LEU A 319 9.59 -33.13 -33.62
N ASN A 320 8.61 -34.03 -33.62
CA ASN A 320 7.42 -33.92 -34.46
C ASN A 320 6.54 -32.74 -34.02
N GLU A 321 6.40 -32.49 -32.72
CA GLU A 321 5.67 -31.32 -32.21
C GLU A 321 6.35 -29.99 -32.58
N LEU A 322 7.69 -29.94 -32.56
CA LEU A 322 8.45 -28.77 -33.03
C LEU A 322 8.29 -28.56 -34.55
N TYR A 323 8.28 -29.64 -35.34
CA TYR A 323 8.03 -29.60 -36.79
C TYR A 323 6.63 -29.08 -37.11
N GLU A 324 5.62 -29.59 -36.42
CA GLU A 324 4.24 -29.14 -36.54
C GLU A 324 4.08 -27.67 -36.15
N TYR A 325 4.75 -27.21 -35.08
CA TYR A 325 4.75 -25.79 -34.69
C TYR A 325 5.35 -24.89 -35.76
N LYS A 326 6.48 -25.28 -36.36
CA LYS A 326 7.15 -24.50 -37.41
C LYS A 326 6.32 -24.43 -38.70
N ASN A 327 5.67 -25.54 -39.08
CA ASN A 327 5.00 -25.65 -40.38
C ASN A 327 3.49 -25.38 -40.35
N ARG A 328 2.82 -25.55 -39.20
CA ARG A 328 1.40 -25.23 -39.04
C ARG A 328 1.24 -23.99 -38.18
N LYS A 329 0.78 -22.89 -38.80
CA LYS A 329 0.45 -21.60 -38.14
C LYS A 329 -0.62 -21.67 -37.03
N LYS A 330 -1.15 -22.85 -36.70
CA LYS A 330 -2.20 -23.04 -35.70
C LYS A 330 -2.00 -24.36 -34.95
N THR A 331 -1.34 -24.30 -33.81
CA THR A 331 -1.62 -25.23 -32.73
C THR A 331 -2.19 -24.44 -31.56
N LYS A 332 -3.48 -24.66 -31.27
CA LYS A 332 -4.14 -24.22 -30.01
C LYS A 332 -3.56 -24.93 -28.77
N LYS A 333 -2.55 -25.78 -28.94
CA LYS A 333 -1.91 -26.56 -27.89
C LYS A 333 -1.01 -25.64 -27.08
N LYS A 334 -1.15 -25.68 -25.76
CA LYS A 334 -0.30 -24.95 -24.82
C LYS A 334 1.15 -25.38 -25.08
N ILE A 335 2.02 -24.43 -25.45
CA ILE A 335 3.45 -24.68 -25.63
C ILE A 335 3.99 -25.13 -24.28
N GLU A 336 4.45 -26.37 -24.18
CA GLU A 336 5.00 -26.89 -22.92
C GLU A 336 6.34 -26.22 -22.61
N GLU A 337 6.60 -25.87 -21.35
CA GLU A 337 7.88 -25.26 -20.93
C GLU A 337 9.10 -26.07 -21.35
N LYS A 338 8.94 -27.39 -21.54
CA LYS A 338 10.03 -28.30 -21.95
C LYS A 338 10.67 -27.90 -23.30
N TYR A 339 9.95 -27.20 -24.18
CA TYR A 339 10.51 -26.71 -25.46
C TYR A 339 11.23 -25.35 -25.33
N LEU A 340 11.00 -24.62 -24.24
CA LEU A 340 11.58 -23.28 -24.00
C LEU A 340 12.87 -23.35 -23.19
N LYS A 341 13.06 -24.42 -22.41
CA LYS A 341 14.27 -24.67 -21.64
C LYS A 341 15.25 -25.45 -22.51
N GLY A 342 16.49 -24.97 -22.67
CA GLY A 342 17.58 -25.67 -23.37
C GLY A 342 17.91 -27.07 -22.85
N THR A 343 17.19 -27.54 -21.83
CA THR A 343 17.13 -28.90 -21.32
C THR A 343 16.86 -29.93 -22.40
N TYR A 344 15.88 -29.71 -23.29
CA TYR A 344 15.59 -30.69 -24.35
C TYR A 344 16.78 -30.90 -25.28
N LEU A 345 17.39 -29.81 -25.77
CA LEU A 345 18.59 -29.88 -26.62
C LEU A 345 19.71 -30.65 -25.94
N LYS A 346 20.00 -30.36 -24.67
CA LYS A 346 21.01 -31.09 -23.89
C LYS A 346 20.69 -32.58 -23.76
N THR A 347 19.44 -32.94 -23.50
CA THR A 347 19.05 -34.36 -23.40
C THR A 347 19.23 -35.10 -24.72
N LEU A 348 18.86 -34.47 -25.84
CA LEU A 348 19.02 -35.06 -27.16
C LEU A 348 20.50 -35.18 -27.55
N GLU A 349 21.31 -34.15 -27.27
CA GLU A 349 22.77 -34.19 -27.49
C GLU A 349 23.44 -35.32 -26.70
N LEU A 350 23.07 -35.52 -25.44
CA LEU A 350 23.60 -36.60 -24.61
C LEU A 350 23.21 -37.97 -25.17
N ALA A 351 21.92 -38.17 -25.51
CA ALA A 351 21.46 -39.42 -26.12
C ALA A 351 22.22 -39.74 -27.42
N ILE A 352 22.49 -38.73 -28.23
CA ILE A 352 23.25 -38.88 -29.48
C ILE A 352 24.73 -39.14 -29.23
N LYS A 353 25.37 -38.47 -28.26
CA LYS A 353 26.75 -38.73 -27.86
C LYS A 353 26.94 -40.15 -27.35
N ASP A 354 26.01 -40.67 -26.55
CA ASP A 354 26.06 -42.04 -26.03
C ASP A 354 26.03 -43.08 -27.16
N ILE A 355 25.28 -42.82 -28.23
CA ILE A 355 25.25 -43.68 -29.42
C ILE A 355 26.57 -43.57 -30.20
N MET A 356 27.12 -42.35 -30.31
CA MET A 356 28.37 -42.12 -31.03
C MET A 356 29.57 -42.75 -30.32
N ASN A 357 29.57 -42.82 -28.99
CA ASN A 357 30.66 -43.39 -28.19
C ASN A 357 30.60 -44.92 -28.06
N LYS A 358 29.46 -45.55 -28.37
CA LYS A 358 29.26 -47.02 -28.34
C LYS A 358 29.62 -47.73 -29.66
N LYS A 359 30.15 -46.99 -30.63
CA LYS A 359 30.69 -47.49 -31.90
C LYS A 359 32.16 -47.16 -31.98
#